data_AF-A0AAW1R4A6-F1
#
_entry.id   AF-A0AAW1R4A6-F1
#
_cell.length_a   1.000
_cell.length_b   1.000
_cell.length_c   1.000
_cell.angle_alpha   90.00
_cell.angle_beta   90.00
_cell.angle_gamma   90.00
#
_symmetry.space_group_name_H-M   'P 1'
#
loop_
_entity.id
_entity.type
_entity.pdbx_description
1 polymer ?
#
loop_
_entity_poly.entity_id
_entity_poly.type
_entity_poly.pdbx_seq_one_letter_code
_entity_poly.pdbx_strand_id
1 'polypeptide(L)'
;MARQGESEEDRAARKATKKQLKAERRAVREGRPPETYGQKECDLCHQLKDLLIRCQVDKTEAWHMVCGKCWKDVSGGVVDGDDDHPLYRYGGLWKNLHRPATG
;
A
#
# COMPACT_ATOMS: atom_id res chain seq x y z
N MET A 1 -14.18 -14.73 -23.55
CA MET A 1 -15.44 -14.16 -24.08
C MET A 1 -15.31 -12.64 -24.05
N ALA A 2 -15.48 -11.97 -25.19
CA ALA A 2 -15.44 -10.51 -25.25
C ALA A 2 -16.66 -9.95 -24.49
N ARG A 3 -16.46 -8.94 -23.64
CA ARG A 3 -17.58 -8.24 -23.01
C ARG A 3 -18.25 -7.37 -24.09
N GLN A 4 -19.57 -7.34 -24.11
CA GLN A 4 -20.31 -6.55 -25.11
C GLN A 4 -19.97 -5.06 -24.93
N GLY A 5 -19.62 -4.37 -26.03
CA GLY A 5 -19.27 -2.94 -26.04
C GLY A 5 -17.78 -2.59 -25.89
N GLU A 6 -16.88 -3.57 -25.87
CA GLU A 6 -15.44 -3.35 -25.70
C GLU A 6 -14.77 -2.93 -27.02
N SER A 7 -14.05 -1.81 -27.03
CA SER A 7 -13.29 -1.36 -28.20
C SER A 7 -12.02 -2.20 -28.40
N GLU A 8 -11.44 -2.17 -29.61
CA GLU A 8 -10.14 -2.80 -29.84
C GLU A 8 -9.02 -2.14 -29.01
N GLU A 9 -9.17 -0.86 -28.65
CA GLU A 9 -8.27 -0.15 -27.72
C GLU A 9 -8.37 -0.71 -26.30
N ASP A 10 -9.59 -0.91 -25.77
CA ASP A 10 -9.80 -1.55 -24.47
C ASP A 10 -9.21 -2.96 -24.44
N ARG A 11 -9.38 -3.70 -25.54
CA ARG A 11 -8.84 -5.05 -25.69
C ARG A 11 -7.31 -5.04 -25.75
N ALA A 12 -6.72 -4.09 -26.45
CA ALA A 12 -5.27 -3.89 -26.54
C ALA A 12 -4.69 -3.50 -25.17
N ALA A 13 -5.31 -2.56 -24.47
CA ALA A 13 -4.93 -2.14 -23.11
C ALA A 13 -4.93 -3.32 -22.15
N ARG A 14 -6.01 -4.13 -22.12
CA ARG A 14 -6.08 -5.33 -21.28
C ARG A 14 -5.00 -6.36 -21.61
N LYS A 15 -4.73 -6.60 -22.90
CA LYS A 15 -3.64 -7.49 -23.33
C LYS A 15 -2.28 -6.96 -22.88
N ALA A 16 -2.05 -5.65 -23.00
CA ALA A 16 -0.82 -4.98 -22.56
C ALA A 16 -0.63 -5.10 -21.05
N THR A 17 -1.64 -4.77 -20.25
CA THR A 17 -1.61 -4.93 -18.78
C THR A 17 -1.36 -6.39 -18.38
N LYS A 18 -2.04 -7.35 -19.01
CA LYS A 18 -1.80 -8.78 -18.73
C LYS A 18 -0.37 -9.21 -19.08
N LYS A 19 0.20 -8.68 -20.16
CA LYS A 19 1.59 -8.94 -20.57
C LYS A 19 2.58 -8.34 -19.57
N GLN A 20 2.35 -7.11 -19.10
CA GLN A 20 3.14 -6.43 -18.08
C GLN A 20 3.12 -7.21 -16.75
N LEU A 21 1.93 -7.53 -16.22
CA LEU A 21 1.79 -8.31 -14.99
C LEU A 21 2.48 -9.68 -15.07
N LYS A 22 2.45 -10.35 -16.24
CA LYS A 22 3.16 -11.61 -16.45
C LYS A 22 4.67 -11.43 -16.46
N ALA A 23 5.18 -10.35 -17.06
CA ALA A 23 6.60 -10.02 -17.07
C ALA A 23 7.10 -9.70 -15.65
N GLU A 24 6.37 -8.90 -14.88
CA GLU A 24 6.69 -8.59 -13.48
C GLU A 24 6.75 -9.85 -12.62
N ARG A 25 5.74 -10.73 -12.73
CA ARG A 25 5.74 -12.02 -12.02
C ARG A 25 6.90 -12.93 -12.40
N ARG A 26 7.39 -12.85 -13.65
CA ARG A 26 8.59 -13.58 -14.08
C ARG A 26 9.84 -12.94 -13.45
N ALA A 27 9.98 -11.62 -13.51
CA ALA A 27 11.12 -10.90 -12.95
C ALA A 27 11.29 -11.17 -11.44
N VAL A 28 10.20 -11.21 -10.68
CA VAL A 28 10.20 -11.62 -9.26
C VAL A 28 10.75 -13.03 -9.06
N ARG A 29 10.35 -14.00 -9.90
CA ARG A 29 10.84 -15.39 -9.82
C ARG A 29 12.32 -15.52 -10.22
N GLU A 30 12.79 -14.64 -11.10
CA GLU A 30 14.18 -14.56 -11.53
C GLU A 30 15.05 -13.74 -10.54
N GLY A 31 14.50 -13.34 -9.39
CA GLY A 31 15.23 -12.58 -8.37
C GLY A 31 15.49 -11.12 -8.73
N ARG A 32 14.79 -10.59 -9.74
CA ARG A 32 14.85 -9.19 -10.16
C ARG A 32 13.48 -8.51 -9.97
N PRO A 33 12.97 -8.37 -8.73
CA PRO A 33 11.74 -7.63 -8.50
C PRO A 33 11.96 -6.13 -8.83
N PRO A 34 10.92 -5.41 -9.29
CA PRO A 34 10.98 -3.95 -9.36
C PRO A 34 11.17 -3.36 -7.95
N GLU A 35 11.73 -2.15 -7.84
CA GLU A 35 11.96 -1.49 -6.54
C GLU A 35 10.65 -1.25 -5.75
N THR A 36 9.55 -1.08 -6.47
CA THR A 36 8.20 -0.93 -5.90
C THR A 36 7.55 -2.24 -5.47
N TYR A 37 8.22 -3.38 -5.67
CA TYR A 37 7.65 -4.69 -5.39
C TYR A 37 7.35 -4.88 -3.90
N GLY A 38 6.08 -5.13 -3.60
CA GLY A 38 5.62 -5.35 -2.23
C GLY A 38 5.43 -4.09 -1.41
N GLN A 39 5.69 -2.89 -1.95
CA GLN A 39 5.34 -1.64 -1.29
C GLN A 39 3.81 -1.50 -1.21
N LYS A 40 3.33 -0.86 -0.13
CA LYS A 40 1.91 -0.53 0.04
C LYS A 40 1.74 0.98 0.07
N GLU A 41 0.61 1.44 -0.44
CA GLU A 41 0.25 2.85 -0.42
C GLU A 41 -0.20 3.30 0.97
N CYS A 42 0.22 4.51 1.37
CA CYS A 42 -0.29 5.18 2.55
C CYS A 42 -1.65 5.82 2.27
N ASP A 43 -2.66 5.57 3.09
CA ASP A 43 -4.03 6.07 2.86
C ASP A 43 -4.17 7.60 2.93
N LEU A 44 -3.23 8.29 3.59
CA LEU A 44 -3.25 9.76 3.73
C LEU A 44 -2.48 10.52 2.63
N CYS A 45 -1.29 10.06 2.26
CA CYS A 45 -0.43 10.75 1.30
C CYS A 45 -0.30 10.04 -0.05
N HIS A 46 -0.94 8.88 -0.21
CA HIS A 46 -0.91 8.04 -1.42
C HIS A 46 0.50 7.68 -1.91
N GLN A 47 1.50 7.76 -1.04
CA GLN A 47 2.86 7.35 -1.37
C GLN A 47 3.06 5.87 -1.06
N LEU A 48 3.73 5.17 -1.97
CA LEU A 48 4.22 3.82 -1.74
C LEU A 48 5.32 3.85 -0.68
N LYS A 49 5.20 2.98 0.33
CA LYS A 49 6.17 2.80 1.41
C LYS A 49 6.36 1.32 1.69
N ASP A 50 7.54 0.99 2.20
CA ASP A 50 7.88 -0.33 2.73
C ASP A 50 7.51 -0.51 4.21
N LEU A 51 7.16 0.58 4.88
CA LEU A 51 6.83 0.61 6.30
C LEU A 51 5.60 1.47 6.51
N LEU A 52 4.54 0.85 7.02
CA LEU A 52 3.27 1.50 7.33
C LEU A 52 2.82 1.08 8.72
N ILE A 53 2.10 1.96 9.39
CA ILE A 53 1.48 1.75 10.69
C ILE A 53 0.01 1.52 10.43
N ARG A 54 -0.52 0.42 10.95
CA ARG A 54 -1.95 0.16 10.94
C ARG A 54 -2.56 0.88 12.12
N CYS A 55 -3.53 1.76 11.90
CA CYS A 55 -4.23 2.46 12.98
C CYS A 55 -5.68 2.79 12.63
N GLN A 56 -6.50 2.98 13.65
CA GLN A 56 -7.81 3.63 13.54
C GLN A 56 -7.63 5.08 14.01
N VAL A 57 -8.29 6.02 13.32
CA VAL A 57 -8.13 7.47 13.61
C VAL A 57 -9.48 8.17 13.78
N ASP A 58 -10.58 7.47 13.49
CA ASP A 58 -11.90 8.05 13.36
C ASP A 58 -12.99 7.10 13.88
N LYS A 59 -14.21 7.61 14.02
CA LYS A 59 -15.35 6.89 14.61
C LYS A 59 -15.85 5.72 13.76
N THR A 60 -15.39 5.57 12.51
CA THR A 60 -15.80 4.44 11.66
C THR A 60 -15.11 3.14 12.08
N GLU A 61 -14.09 3.23 12.95
CA GLU A 61 -13.28 2.09 13.38
C GLU A 61 -12.59 1.38 12.19
N ALA A 62 -12.49 2.06 11.05
CA ALA A 62 -11.79 1.56 9.88
C ALA A 62 -10.29 1.53 10.14
N TRP A 63 -9.66 0.45 9.69
CA TRP A 63 -8.21 0.30 9.77
C TRP A 63 -7.55 0.96 8.57
N HIS A 64 -6.74 1.97 8.85
CA HIS A 64 -5.92 2.67 7.86
C HIS A 64 -4.47 2.20 7.95
N MET A 65 -3.76 2.31 6.84
CA MET A 65 -2.33 2.08 6.69
C MET A 65 -1.65 3.44 6.44
N VAL A 66 -0.96 3.96 7.45
CA VAL A 66 -0.34 5.29 7.39
C VAL A 66 1.18 5.20 7.43
N CYS A 67 1.88 6.07 6.70
CA CYS A 67 3.33 6.13 6.78
C CYS A 67 3.78 6.82 8.07
N GLY A 68 5.03 6.61 8.50
CA GLY A 68 5.55 7.20 9.74
C GLY A 68 5.53 8.73 9.80
N LYS A 69 5.46 9.42 8.66
CA LYS A 69 5.26 10.87 8.62
C LYS A 69 3.81 11.22 8.99
N CYS A 70 2.85 10.67 8.24
CA CYS A 70 1.42 10.93 8.46
C CYS A 70 0.91 10.36 9.79
N TRP A 71 1.56 9.33 10.32
CA TRP A 71 1.25 8.79 11.64
C TRP A 71 1.37 9.84 12.75
N LYS A 72 2.40 10.69 12.69
CA LYS A 72 2.57 11.77 13.68
C LYS A 72 1.42 12.77 13.66
N ASP A 73 0.83 13.00 12.49
CA ASP A 73 -0.30 13.91 12.33
C ASP A 73 -1.60 13.34 12.92
N VAL A 74 -1.74 12.00 12.99
CA VAL A 74 -2.98 11.33 13.47
C VAL A 74 -2.88 10.72 14.86
N SER A 75 -1.68 10.63 15.44
CA SER A 75 -1.46 10.07 16.78
C SER A 75 -0.78 11.06 17.74
N GLY A 76 -0.52 12.29 17.26
CA GLY A 76 0.34 13.28 17.93
C GLY A 76 1.78 12.82 18.15
N GLY A 77 2.20 11.72 17.51
CA GLY A 77 3.50 11.09 17.74
C GLY A 77 3.57 10.22 19.00
N VAL A 78 2.43 9.94 19.65
CA VAL A 78 2.32 9.03 20.80
C VAL A 78 1.79 7.68 20.31
N VAL A 79 2.33 6.58 20.86
CA VAL A 79 2.02 5.21 20.43
C VAL A 79 0.57 4.82 20.67
N ASP A 80 -0.02 5.27 21.78
CA ASP A 80 -1.42 5.00 22.14
C ASP A 80 -2.34 6.21 21.92
N GLY A 81 -1.87 7.20 21.15
CA GLY A 81 -2.56 8.48 20.97
C GLY A 81 -2.34 9.42 22.15
N ASP A 82 -2.61 10.70 21.92
CA ASP A 82 -2.62 11.76 22.92
C ASP A 82 -4.06 12.21 23.23
N ASP A 83 -4.21 13.15 24.16
CA ASP A 83 -5.51 13.65 24.62
C ASP A 83 -6.35 14.26 23.47
N ASP A 84 -5.71 14.81 22.43
CA ASP A 84 -6.38 15.34 21.23
C ASP A 84 -6.79 14.24 20.24
N HIS A 85 -6.35 12.99 20.43
CA HIS A 85 -6.67 11.85 19.57
C HIS A 85 -7.35 10.68 20.32
N PRO A 86 -8.52 10.91 20.95
CA PRO A 86 -9.19 9.91 21.81
C PRO A 86 -9.73 8.69 21.05
N LEU A 87 -9.84 8.79 19.72
CA LEU A 87 -10.30 7.70 18.84
C LEU A 87 -9.14 6.92 18.22
N TYR A 88 -7.89 7.35 18.49
CA TYR A 88 -6.74 6.69 17.93
C TYR A 88 -6.58 5.29 18.54
N ARG A 89 -6.38 4.29 17.69
CA ARG A 89 -5.99 2.94 18.13
C ARG A 89 -4.87 2.39 17.28
N TYR A 90 -3.81 1.96 17.95
CA TYR A 90 -2.70 1.27 17.30
C TYR A 90 -3.06 -0.17 16.93
N GLY A 91 -2.79 -0.54 15.68
CA GLY A 91 -3.12 -1.84 15.08
C GLY A 91 -1.92 -2.67 14.65
N GLY A 92 -0.70 -2.22 14.97
CA GLY A 92 0.53 -2.88 14.58
C GLY A 92 1.25 -2.23 13.39
N LEU A 93 2.42 -2.78 13.09
CA LEU A 93 3.31 -2.29 12.04
C LEU A 93 3.29 -3.26 10.86
N TRP A 94 3.07 -2.73 9.67
CA TRP A 94 3.16 -3.46 8.42
C TRP A 94 4.52 -3.20 7.75
N LYS A 95 5.21 -4.26 7.34
CA LYS A 95 6.52 -4.21 6.69
C LYS A 95 6.48 -4.96 5.37
N ASN A 96 7.11 -4.39 4.35
CA ASN A 96 7.39 -5.10 3.11
C ASN A 96 8.45 -6.17 3.36
N LEU A 97 8.06 -7.44 3.33
CA LEU A 97 8.96 -8.59 3.53
C LEU A 97 9.83 -8.87 2.30
N HIS A 98 9.55 -8.24 1.17
CA HIS A 98 10.31 -8.43 -0.08
C HIS A 98 11.46 -7.45 -0.23
N ARG A 99 11.46 -6.35 0.54
CA ARG A 99 12.61 -5.46 0.61
C ARG A 99 13.60 -6.05 1.63
N PRO A 100 14.87 -6.32 1.26
CA PRO A 100 15.87 -6.65 2.26
C PRO A 100 15.98 -5.48 3.23
N ALA A 101 16.08 -5.76 4.53
CA ALA A 101 16.32 -4.72 5.52
C ALA A 101 17.62 -4.01 5.13
N THR A 102 17.51 -2.80 4.59
CA THR A 102 18.63 -1.86 4.49
C THR A 102 18.98 -1.50 5.92
N GLY A 103 20.00 -2.15 6.46
CA GLY A 103 20.64 -1.79 7.72
C GLY A 103 21.43 -0.50 7.57
#